data_AF-A0A166QNT8-F1
#
_entry.id   AF-A0A166QNT8-F1
#
_cell.length_a   1.000
_cell.length_b   1.000
_cell.length_c   1.000
_cell.angle_alpha   90.00
_cell.angle_beta   90.00
_cell.angle_gamma   90.00
#
_symmetry.space_group_name_H-M   'P 1'
#
loop_
_entity.id
_entity.type
_entity.pdbx_description
1 polymer ?
#
loop_
_entity_poly.entity_id
_entity_poly.type
_entity_poly.pdbx_seq_one_letter_code
_entity_poly.pdbx_strand_id
1 'polypeptide(L)'
;MIGEVLFTVGGKSRLAFCLDAEGNLIRLSAMGNAHALIPYAVRVESLAIDLVHPKPWTISIAKVIERLQFLPSKLIIGTDAETVLQTGGLPQVQYPYVPASDFADDDEQIEAAIQMWESLADEDETKTKIELAMIESGVHRIPRLASYVEALHIKTKPTDAFEVVSDGWMSYRKVHRKSVVRGG
;
A
#
# COMPACT_ATOMS: atom_id res chain seq x y z
N MET A 1 1.62 -16.61 15.45
CA MET A 1 0.63 -16.11 16.42
C MET A 1 0.19 -14.74 15.93
N ILE A 2 -1.12 -14.49 15.79
CA ILE A 2 -1.59 -13.15 15.42
C ILE A 2 -1.34 -12.21 16.60
N GLY A 3 -0.66 -11.09 16.36
CA GLY A 3 -0.44 -10.06 17.38
C GLY A 3 -1.73 -9.32 17.74
N GLU A 4 -1.62 -8.12 18.29
CA GLU A 4 -2.78 -7.27 18.60
C GLU A 4 -3.59 -6.97 17.34
N VAL A 5 -4.92 -7.07 17.40
CA VAL A 5 -5.83 -6.75 16.27
C VAL A 5 -6.39 -5.34 16.32
N LEU A 6 -6.22 -4.66 17.45
CA LEU A 6 -6.48 -3.24 17.64
C LEU A 6 -5.22 -2.58 18.23
N PHE A 7 -5.05 -1.29 17.97
CA PHE A 7 -4.09 -0.44 18.67
C PHE A 7 -4.73 0.91 19.03
N THR A 8 -4.14 1.64 19.97
CA THR A 8 -4.70 2.92 20.45
C THR A 8 -3.83 4.09 20.02
N VAL A 9 -4.46 5.14 19.47
CA VAL A 9 -3.81 6.43 19.18
C VAL A 9 -4.73 7.56 19.64
N GLY A 10 -4.21 8.49 20.44
CA GLY A 10 -4.99 9.62 20.95
C GLY A 10 -6.24 9.19 21.73
N GLY A 11 -6.18 8.08 22.46
CA GLY A 11 -7.30 7.53 23.22
C GLY A 11 -8.38 6.80 22.39
N LYS A 12 -8.20 6.68 21.07
CA LYS A 12 -9.13 5.96 20.18
C LYS A 12 -8.53 4.64 19.72
N SER A 13 -9.34 3.57 19.77
CA SER A 13 -8.99 2.26 19.21
C SER A 13 -9.09 2.28 17.69
N ARG A 14 -8.12 1.64 17.02
CA ARG A 14 -8.02 1.51 15.56
C ARG A 14 -7.68 0.07 15.21
N LEU A 15 -8.06 -0.37 14.02
CA LEU A 15 -7.69 -1.69 13.48
C LEU A 15 -6.19 -1.80 13.26
N ALA A 16 -5.58 -2.89 13.71
CA ALA A 16 -4.14 -3.15 13.48
C ALA A 16 -3.83 -3.73 12.10
N PHE A 17 -4.82 -3.80 11.19
CA PHE A 17 -4.68 -4.38 9.86
C PHE A 17 -5.56 -3.67 8.84
N CYS A 18 -5.07 -3.56 7.61
CA CYS A 18 -5.83 -3.19 6.42
C CYS A 18 -5.30 -3.94 5.20
N LEU A 19 -5.98 -3.83 4.06
CA LEU A 19 -5.47 -4.27 2.76
C LEU A 19 -4.94 -3.07 1.99
N ASP A 20 -3.79 -3.20 1.32
CA ASP A 20 -3.31 -2.18 0.39
C ASP A 20 -3.98 -2.28 -1.00
N ALA A 21 -3.57 -1.42 -1.93
CA ALA A 21 -4.14 -1.42 -3.28
C ALA A 21 -3.88 -2.72 -4.08
N GLU A 22 -2.81 -3.45 -3.73
CA GLU A 22 -2.49 -4.76 -4.33
C GLU A 22 -3.24 -5.92 -3.66
N GLY A 23 -3.88 -5.66 -2.52
CA GLY A 23 -4.56 -6.68 -1.70
C GLY A 23 -3.62 -7.37 -0.70
N ASN A 24 -2.43 -6.83 -0.46
CA ASN A 24 -1.56 -7.31 0.60
C ASN A 24 -2.15 -6.96 1.97
N LEU A 25 -1.99 -7.86 2.95
CA LEU A 25 -2.35 -7.60 4.33
C LEU A 25 -1.25 -6.76 4.98
N ILE A 26 -1.59 -5.54 5.37
CA ILE A 26 -0.65 -4.59 5.98
C ILE A 26 -0.87 -4.51 7.47
N ARG A 27 0.23 -4.54 8.24
CA ARG A 27 0.25 -4.31 9.68
C ARG A 27 0.24 -2.80 9.96
N LEU A 28 -0.72 -2.38 10.79
CA LEU A 28 -0.81 -1.02 11.32
C LEU A 28 -0.43 -0.99 12.81
N SER A 29 0.21 0.08 13.28
CA SER A 29 0.44 0.30 14.72
C SER A 29 0.68 1.77 15.07
N ALA A 30 0.62 2.10 16.37
CA ALA A 30 0.93 3.43 16.87
C ALA A 30 2.35 3.92 16.56
N MET A 31 3.28 3.01 16.24
CA MET A 31 4.65 3.36 15.80
C MET A 31 4.71 3.83 14.34
N GLY A 32 3.69 3.55 13.53
CA GLY A 32 3.65 3.96 12.14
C GLY A 32 3.33 5.45 12.00
N ASN A 33 3.73 6.04 10.87
CA ASN A 33 3.52 7.46 10.61
C ASN A 33 2.05 7.76 10.27
N ALA A 34 1.41 8.67 11.02
CA ALA A 34 0.03 9.08 10.80
C ALA A 34 -0.20 9.85 9.47
N HIS A 35 0.86 10.44 8.92
CA HIS A 35 0.85 11.24 7.69
C HIS A 35 1.33 10.46 6.45
N ALA A 36 1.56 9.15 6.57
CA ALA A 36 1.84 8.30 5.42
C ALA A 36 0.58 8.12 4.53
N LEU A 37 0.79 7.73 3.27
CA LEU A 37 -0.30 7.38 2.33
C LEU A 37 -1.19 6.26 2.88
N ILE A 38 -0.59 5.30 3.60
CA ILE A 38 -1.30 4.35 4.45
C ILE A 38 -1.00 4.73 5.91
N PRO A 39 -1.89 5.46 6.60
CA PRO A 39 -1.65 5.92 7.95
C PRO A 39 -1.34 4.76 8.91
N TYR A 40 -0.32 4.93 9.74
CA TYR A 40 0.12 3.97 10.74
C TYR A 40 0.67 2.64 10.19
N ALA A 41 0.90 2.52 8.88
CA ALA A 41 1.47 1.32 8.31
C ALA A 41 2.91 1.08 8.77
N VAL A 42 3.22 -0.18 9.06
CA VAL A 42 4.52 -0.61 9.59
C VAL A 42 5.21 -1.61 8.69
N ARG A 43 4.47 -2.60 8.15
CA ARG A 43 5.01 -3.64 7.26
C ARG A 43 3.91 -4.39 6.53
N VAL A 44 4.29 -5.12 5.48
CA VAL A 44 3.49 -6.19 4.91
C VAL A 44 3.52 -7.39 5.87
N GLU A 45 2.35 -7.88 6.26
CA GLU A 45 2.21 -9.08 7.09
C GLU A 45 1.98 -10.33 6.23
N SER A 46 1.20 -10.22 5.16
CA SER A 46 0.99 -11.29 4.16
C SER A 46 0.83 -10.70 2.77
N LEU A 47 1.45 -11.30 1.76
CA LEU A 47 1.26 -10.91 0.37
C LEU A 47 -0.09 -11.37 -0.16
N ALA A 48 -0.65 -10.66 -1.15
CA ALA A 48 -1.92 -11.03 -1.79
C ALA A 48 -1.92 -12.48 -2.30
N ILE A 49 -0.81 -12.94 -2.90
CA ILE A 49 -0.68 -14.32 -3.37
C ILE A 49 -0.70 -15.35 -2.24
N ASP A 50 -0.09 -15.03 -1.10
CA ASP A 50 -0.11 -15.90 0.07
C ASP A 50 -1.50 -15.91 0.72
N LEU A 51 -2.29 -14.84 0.60
CA LEU A 51 -3.68 -14.83 1.09
C LEU A 51 -4.58 -15.74 0.25
N VAL A 52 -4.36 -15.82 -1.06
CA VAL A 52 -5.07 -16.75 -1.96
C VAL A 52 -4.60 -18.19 -1.75
N HIS A 53 -3.31 -18.40 -1.50
CA HIS A 53 -2.69 -19.71 -1.28
C HIS A 53 -1.97 -19.78 0.08
N PRO A 54 -2.72 -19.88 1.19
CA PRO A 54 -2.16 -19.74 2.53
C PRO A 54 -1.22 -20.89 2.90
N LYS A 55 0.03 -20.53 3.16
CA LYS A 55 1.00 -21.36 3.87
C LYS A 55 0.63 -21.47 5.35
N PRO A 56 1.10 -22.48 6.11
CA PRO A 56 0.73 -22.69 7.52
C PRO A 56 0.96 -21.47 8.43
N TRP A 57 2.01 -20.68 8.15
CA TRP A 57 2.37 -19.48 8.90
C TRP A 57 1.68 -18.20 8.41
N THR A 58 0.89 -18.26 7.32
CA THR A 58 0.22 -17.08 6.75
C THR A 58 -0.81 -16.54 7.74
N ILE A 59 -0.77 -15.23 7.96
CA ILE A 59 -1.82 -14.50 8.65
C ILE A 59 -2.89 -14.18 7.61
N SER A 60 -4.03 -14.85 7.70
CA SER A 60 -5.15 -14.64 6.78
C SER A 60 -6.13 -13.60 7.32
N ILE A 61 -6.91 -13.01 6.42
CA ILE A 61 -8.01 -12.10 6.75
C ILE A 61 -8.99 -12.78 7.73
N ALA A 62 -9.32 -14.06 7.49
CA ALA A 62 -10.20 -14.83 8.37
C ALA A 62 -9.67 -14.93 9.80
N LYS A 63 -8.36 -15.17 9.99
CA LYS A 63 -7.74 -15.21 11.33
C LYS A 63 -7.81 -13.85 12.04
N VAL A 64 -7.67 -12.75 11.30
CA VAL A 64 -7.82 -11.39 11.85
C VAL A 64 -9.25 -11.17 12.34
N ILE A 65 -10.24 -11.50 11.50
CA ILE A 65 -11.67 -11.34 11.81
C ILE A 65 -12.10 -12.23 12.97
N GLU A 66 -11.72 -13.51 12.94
CA GLU A 66 -11.96 -14.45 14.04
C GLU A 66 -11.44 -13.87 15.36
N ARG A 67 -10.24 -13.30 15.35
CA ARG A 67 -9.66 -12.70 16.55
C ARG A 67 -10.41 -11.44 17.02
N LEU A 68 -10.96 -10.64 16.10
CA LEU A 68 -11.82 -9.50 16.44
C LEU A 68 -13.12 -9.93 17.13
N GLN A 69 -13.70 -11.09 16.76
CA GLN A 69 -14.93 -11.60 17.38
C GLN A 69 -14.77 -11.91 18.88
N PHE A 70 -13.55 -12.21 19.33
CA PHE A 70 -13.25 -12.48 20.74
C PHE A 70 -12.97 -11.22 21.56
N LEU A 71 -13.04 -10.03 20.98
CA LEU A 71 -12.84 -8.79 21.72
C LEU A 71 -14.11 -8.38 22.50
N PRO A 72 -13.96 -7.72 23.66
CA PRO A 72 -15.09 -7.12 24.36
C PRO A 72 -15.86 -6.13 23.48
N SER A 73 -17.19 -6.16 23.51
CA SER A 73 -18.05 -5.30 22.66
C SER A 73 -17.75 -3.81 22.81
N LYS A 74 -17.31 -3.36 24.00
CA LYS A 74 -16.89 -1.96 24.26
C LYS A 74 -15.71 -1.49 23.41
N LEU A 75 -14.91 -2.41 22.86
CA LEU A 75 -13.78 -2.12 21.97
C LEU A 75 -14.17 -2.22 20.49
N ILE A 76 -15.38 -2.72 20.20
CA ILE A 76 -15.87 -2.99 18.85
C ILE A 76 -16.89 -1.92 18.45
N ILE A 77 -17.93 -1.72 19.26
CA ILE A 77 -19.08 -0.87 18.93
C ILE A 77 -18.62 0.57 18.68
N GLY A 78 -19.03 1.13 17.54
CA GLY A 78 -18.68 2.49 17.11
C GLY A 78 -17.25 2.64 16.58
N THR A 79 -16.57 1.54 16.24
CA THR A 79 -15.21 1.53 15.66
C THR A 79 -15.19 0.82 14.31
N ASP A 80 -14.11 1.00 13.54
CA ASP A 80 -13.92 0.28 12.27
C ASP A 80 -13.98 -1.26 12.43
N ALA A 81 -13.70 -1.78 13.63
CA ALA A 81 -13.81 -3.20 13.93
C ALA A 81 -15.25 -3.72 13.86
N GLU A 82 -16.24 -2.88 14.21
CA GLU A 82 -17.65 -3.23 14.04
C GLU A 82 -17.98 -3.43 12.56
N THR A 83 -17.54 -2.51 11.70
CA THR A 83 -17.74 -2.63 10.25
C THR A 83 -17.08 -3.89 9.70
N VAL A 84 -15.85 -4.21 10.12
CA VAL A 84 -15.16 -5.45 9.71
C VAL A 84 -15.95 -6.69 10.09
N LEU A 85 -16.52 -6.74 11.30
CA LEU A 85 -17.32 -7.87 11.74
C LEU A 85 -18.66 -7.98 11.01
N GLN A 86 -19.25 -6.85 10.59
CA GLN A 86 -20.49 -6.82 9.82
C GLN A 86 -20.30 -7.22 8.35
N THR A 87 -19.22 -6.74 7.71
CA THR A 87 -18.95 -6.98 6.28
C THR A 87 -18.17 -8.27 6.04
N GLY A 88 -17.47 -8.77 7.05
CA GLY A 88 -16.55 -9.90 6.91
C GLY A 88 -15.27 -9.56 6.12
N GLY A 89 -14.96 -8.27 5.94
CA GLY A 89 -13.81 -7.81 5.17
C GLY A 89 -13.03 -6.71 5.89
N LEU A 90 -11.70 -6.72 5.71
CA LEU A 90 -10.84 -5.63 6.17
C LEU A 90 -10.94 -4.43 5.22
N PRO A 91 -10.79 -3.20 5.72
CA PRO A 91 -10.77 -2.02 4.86
C PRO A 91 -9.60 -2.09 3.88
N GLN A 92 -9.87 -1.78 2.61
CA GLN A 92 -8.85 -1.64 1.58
C GLN A 92 -8.55 -0.16 1.35
N VAL A 93 -7.26 0.19 1.34
CA VAL A 93 -6.79 1.55 1.04
C VAL A 93 -6.37 1.67 -0.42
N GLN A 94 -6.34 2.91 -0.92
CA GLN A 94 -6.06 3.19 -2.34
C GLN A 94 -4.58 3.16 -2.71
N TYR A 95 -3.67 2.97 -1.76
CA TYR A 95 -2.23 3.03 -1.99
C TYR A 95 -1.59 1.67 -1.73
N PRO A 96 -0.62 1.21 -2.54
CA PRO A 96 0.29 0.12 -2.21
C PRO A 96 1.13 0.48 -0.99
N TYR A 97 1.53 -0.54 -0.22
CA TYR A 97 2.45 -0.31 0.88
C TYR A 97 3.88 -0.05 0.36
N VAL A 98 4.47 1.04 0.85
CA VAL A 98 5.88 1.36 0.67
C VAL A 98 6.51 1.50 2.06
N PRO A 99 7.67 0.87 2.33
CA PRO A 99 8.33 0.99 3.62
C PRO A 99 8.74 2.42 3.92
N ALA A 100 8.74 2.78 5.20
CA ALA A 100 9.23 4.07 5.63
C ALA A 100 10.73 4.18 5.33
N SER A 101 11.12 5.33 4.78
CA SER A 101 12.51 5.72 4.55
C SER A 101 12.88 6.86 5.49
N ASP A 102 14.13 6.81 5.96
CA ASP A 102 14.75 7.87 6.77
C ASP A 102 15.26 9.03 5.91
N PHE A 103 15.33 8.84 4.58
CA PHE A 103 15.72 9.89 3.65
C PHE A 103 14.59 10.91 3.49
N ALA A 104 14.97 12.19 3.51
CA ALA A 104 14.03 13.25 3.16
C ALA A 104 13.82 13.23 1.64
N ASP A 105 12.57 13.24 1.21
CA ASP A 105 12.20 13.37 -0.20
C ASP A 105 12.70 14.74 -0.72
N ASP A 106 13.85 14.77 -1.40
CA ASP A 106 14.26 15.91 -2.22
C ASP A 106 13.51 15.82 -3.55
N ASP A 107 12.42 16.59 -3.65
CA ASP A 107 11.52 16.53 -4.81
C ASP A 107 12.20 16.88 -6.12
N GLU A 108 13.15 17.81 -6.11
CA GLU A 108 13.86 18.20 -7.32
C GLU A 108 14.76 17.06 -7.81
N GLN A 109 15.44 16.37 -6.90
CA GLN A 109 16.26 15.21 -7.25
C GLN A 109 15.42 14.02 -7.72
N ILE A 110 14.29 13.76 -7.07
CA ILE A 110 13.39 12.66 -7.44
C ILE A 110 12.77 12.94 -8.82
N GLU A 111 12.32 14.17 -9.08
CA GLU A 111 11.79 14.55 -10.39
C GLU A 111 12.85 14.43 -11.49
N ALA A 112 14.08 14.89 -11.23
CA ALA A 112 15.20 14.74 -12.17
C ALA A 112 15.54 13.26 -12.42
N ALA A 113 15.53 12.41 -11.38
CA ALA A 113 15.77 10.98 -11.51
C ALA A 113 14.69 10.29 -12.35
N ILE A 114 13.41 10.63 -12.11
CA ILE A 114 12.29 10.13 -12.92
C ILE A 114 12.45 10.56 -14.38
N GLN A 115 12.72 11.83 -14.64
CA GLN A 115 12.91 12.35 -16.00
C GLN A 115 14.06 11.65 -16.72
N MET A 116 15.19 11.43 -16.02
CA MET A 116 16.32 10.69 -16.57
C MET A 116 15.91 9.25 -16.89
N TRP A 117 15.25 8.55 -15.96
CA TRP A 117 14.80 7.17 -16.14
C TRP A 117 13.87 7.00 -17.35
N GLU A 118 12.98 7.96 -17.59
CA GLU A 118 12.06 7.95 -18.73
C GLU A 118 12.72 8.24 -20.08
N SER A 119 13.82 8.98 -20.07
CA SER A 119 14.57 9.28 -21.29
C SER A 119 15.39 8.10 -21.81
N LEU A 120 15.60 7.08 -20.97
CA LEU A 120 16.40 5.90 -21.29
C LEU A 120 15.55 4.81 -21.95
N ALA A 121 16.18 4.08 -22.88
CA ALA A 121 15.59 2.88 -23.47
C ALA A 121 15.41 1.79 -22.41
N ASP A 122 14.43 0.90 -22.61
CA ASP A 122 14.08 -0.14 -21.63
C ASP A 122 15.21 -1.13 -21.34
N GLU A 123 16.12 -1.35 -22.30
CA GLU A 123 17.24 -2.28 -22.18
C GLU A 123 18.51 -1.64 -21.58
N ASP A 124 18.46 -0.35 -21.24
CA ASP A 124 19.63 0.36 -20.68
C ASP A 124 19.86 -0.03 -19.21
N GLU A 125 21.03 -0.59 -18.91
CA GLU A 125 21.43 -0.97 -17.55
C GLU A 125 21.40 0.22 -16.56
N THR A 126 21.55 1.45 -17.06
CA THR A 126 21.44 2.68 -16.27
C THR A 126 20.05 2.83 -15.67
N LYS A 127 19.01 2.34 -16.35
CA LYS A 127 17.62 2.38 -15.88
C LYS A 127 17.46 1.58 -14.59
N THR A 128 18.07 0.39 -14.53
CA THR A 128 18.11 -0.44 -13.31
C THR A 128 18.90 0.24 -12.19
N LYS A 129 20.02 0.90 -12.51
CA LYS A 129 20.82 1.62 -11.49
C LYS A 129 20.04 2.78 -10.88
N ILE A 130 19.31 3.55 -11.69
CA ILE A 130 18.45 4.64 -11.21
C ILE A 130 17.32 4.08 -10.34
N GLU A 131 16.65 3.00 -10.77
CA GLU A 131 15.58 2.37 -9.99
C GLU A 131 16.08 1.88 -8.63
N LEU A 132 17.25 1.23 -8.56
CA LEU A 132 17.86 0.81 -7.29
C LEU A 132 18.18 2.02 -6.39
N ALA A 133 18.76 3.09 -6.93
CA ALA A 133 19.05 4.30 -6.15
C ALA A 133 17.77 4.98 -5.62
N MET A 134 16.69 4.98 -6.43
CA MET A 134 15.38 5.47 -6.00
C MET A 134 14.80 4.61 -4.87
N ILE A 135 14.89 3.28 -4.98
CA ILE A 135 14.45 2.34 -3.93
C ILE A 135 15.23 2.55 -2.65
N GLU A 136 16.55 2.72 -2.72
CA GLU A 136 17.40 3.03 -1.56
C GLU A 136 16.98 4.34 -0.88
N SER A 137 16.47 5.30 -1.65
CA SER A 137 15.92 6.56 -1.15
C SER A 137 14.48 6.43 -0.62
N GLY A 138 13.82 5.28 -0.81
CA GLY A 138 12.43 5.05 -0.39
C GLY A 138 11.39 5.44 -1.43
N VAL A 139 11.79 5.65 -2.68
CA VAL A 139 10.89 5.91 -3.81
C VAL A 139 10.77 4.63 -4.63
N HIS A 140 9.55 4.13 -4.74
CA HIS A 140 9.25 2.88 -5.42
C HIS A 140 8.37 3.12 -6.63
N ARG A 141 8.54 2.28 -7.64
CA ARG A 141 7.63 2.24 -8.78
C ARG A 141 6.24 1.80 -8.30
N ILE A 142 5.20 2.45 -8.80
CA ILE A 142 3.82 2.03 -8.56
C ILE A 142 3.62 0.65 -9.22
N PRO A 143 3.20 -0.38 -8.47
CA PRO A 143 2.93 -1.70 -9.01
C PRO A 143 1.80 -1.66 -10.05
N ARG A 144 1.84 -2.62 -10.99
CA ARG A 144 0.78 -2.74 -12.01
C ARG A 144 -0.47 -3.35 -11.38
N LEU A 145 -1.38 -2.49 -10.96
CA LEU A 145 -2.64 -2.88 -10.35
C LEU A 145 -3.61 -3.47 -11.40
N ALA A 146 -4.51 -4.35 -10.95
CA ALA A 146 -5.51 -4.98 -11.81
C ALA A 146 -6.65 -4.03 -12.23
N SER A 147 -6.76 -2.86 -11.60
CA SER A 147 -7.86 -1.91 -11.82
C SER A 147 -7.39 -0.46 -11.71
N TYR A 148 -8.22 0.45 -12.20
CA TYR A 148 -7.97 1.89 -12.11
C TYR A 148 -8.13 2.40 -10.68
N VAL A 149 -7.12 3.12 -10.20
CA VAL A 149 -7.16 3.84 -8.92
C VAL A 149 -6.85 5.31 -9.19
N GLU A 150 -7.83 6.19 -8.98
CA GLU A 150 -7.71 7.63 -9.28
C GLU A 150 -6.53 8.31 -8.57
N ALA A 151 -6.21 7.87 -7.36
CA ALA A 151 -5.09 8.39 -6.59
C ALA A 151 -3.71 8.06 -7.23
N LEU A 152 -3.63 7.01 -8.05
CA LEU A 152 -2.38 6.49 -8.60
C LEU A 152 -2.26 6.60 -10.11
N HIS A 153 -3.38 6.75 -10.82
CA HIS A 153 -3.43 6.64 -12.27
C HIS A 153 -3.96 7.90 -12.95
N ILE A 154 -3.48 8.15 -14.17
CA ILE A 154 -4.00 9.14 -15.11
C ILE A 154 -4.49 8.40 -16.37
N LYS A 155 -5.75 8.61 -16.77
CA LYS A 155 -6.30 8.03 -18.00
C LYS A 155 -5.97 8.92 -19.20
N THR A 156 -5.45 8.33 -20.27
CA THR A 156 -5.14 9.06 -21.52
C THR A 156 -6.23 8.95 -22.57
N LYS A 157 -6.81 7.77 -22.77
CA LYS A 157 -7.96 7.53 -23.68
C LYS A 157 -8.83 6.38 -23.15
N PRO A 158 -10.15 6.42 -23.37
CA PRO A 158 -11.02 5.29 -23.12
C PRO A 158 -10.72 4.18 -24.14
N THR A 159 -10.36 3.01 -23.63
CA THR A 159 -10.14 1.76 -24.39
C THR A 159 -10.68 0.60 -23.54
N ASP A 160 -11.04 -0.51 -24.18
CA ASP A 160 -11.63 -1.66 -23.46
C ASP A 160 -10.62 -2.42 -22.60
N ALA A 161 -9.31 -2.34 -22.91
CA ALA A 161 -8.24 -2.99 -22.16
C ALA A 161 -7.54 -1.99 -21.23
N PHE A 162 -7.40 -2.35 -19.94
CA PHE A 162 -6.60 -1.63 -18.96
C PHE A 162 -5.11 -1.96 -19.13
N GLU A 163 -4.30 -0.95 -19.44
CA GLU A 163 -2.86 -1.09 -19.67
C GLU A 163 -2.09 0.09 -19.06
N VAL A 164 -0.98 -0.20 -18.37
CA VAL A 164 -0.03 0.82 -17.91
C VAL A 164 0.93 1.16 -19.05
N VAL A 165 0.87 2.43 -19.49
CA VAL A 165 1.63 3.00 -20.61
C VAL A 165 2.91 3.67 -20.14
N SER A 166 2.89 4.26 -18.95
CA SER A 166 4.06 4.86 -18.32
C SER A 166 3.99 4.64 -16.82
N ASP A 167 5.12 4.31 -16.22
CA ASP A 167 5.21 3.94 -14.82
C ASP A 167 5.11 5.16 -13.90
N GLY A 168 4.40 4.99 -12.79
CA GLY A 168 4.34 5.96 -11.71
C GLY A 168 5.34 5.65 -10.61
N TRP A 169 5.56 6.63 -9.75
CA TRP A 169 6.54 6.59 -8.66
C TRP A 169 5.96 7.20 -7.39
N MET A 170 6.19 6.54 -6.26
CA MET A 170 5.67 6.96 -4.96
C MET A 170 6.64 6.63 -3.82
N SER A 171 6.66 7.47 -2.80
CA SER A 171 7.22 7.15 -1.49
C SER A 171 6.07 6.74 -0.55
N TYR A 172 6.41 6.32 0.67
CA TYR A 172 5.39 6.03 1.67
C TYR A 172 4.56 7.26 2.10
N ARG A 173 5.01 8.49 1.79
CA ARG A 173 4.33 9.74 2.15
C ARG A 173 3.58 10.38 0.99
N LYS A 174 4.01 10.18 -0.26
CA LYS A 174 3.37 10.82 -1.41
C LYS A 174 3.57 10.09 -2.72
N VAL A 175 2.68 10.38 -3.67
CA VAL A 175 2.81 10.00 -5.07
C VAL A 175 3.56 11.13 -5.78
N HIS A 176 4.81 10.87 -6.20
CA HIS A 176 5.60 11.85 -6.96
C HIS A 176 5.10 11.94 -8.40
N ARG A 177 4.72 10.79 -8.97
CA ARG A 177 4.21 10.69 -10.33
C ARG A 177 3.18 9.58 -10.43
N LYS A 178 2.01 9.89 -10.97
CA LYS A 178 0.98 8.88 -11.24
C LYS A 178 1.35 8.05 -12.48
N SER A 179 1.01 6.78 -12.48
CA SER A 179 1.14 5.94 -13.67
C SER A 179 0.16 6.40 -14.73
N VAL A 180 0.59 6.41 -15.97
CA VAL A 180 -0.28 6.72 -17.11
C VAL A 180 -0.88 5.42 -17.60
N VAL A 181 -2.21 5.37 -17.70
CA VAL A 181 -2.94 4.18 -18.14
C VAL A 181 -3.78 4.46 -19.37
N ARG A 182 -4.02 3.41 -20.16
CA ARG A 182 -5.05 3.33 -21.20
C ARG A 182 -6.14 2.38 -20.71
N GLY A 183 -7.39 2.77 -20.97
CA GLY A 183 -8.56 1.94 -20.69
C GLY A 183 -8.99 1.83 -19.23
N GLY A 184 -10.14 1.16 -19.06
CA GLY A 184 -10.89 1.05 -17.81
C GLY A 184 -12.22 1.79 -17.84
#